data_AF-A0A232LMB1-F1
#
_entry.id   AF-A0A232LMB1-F1
#
_cell.length_a   1.000
_cell.length_b   1.000
_cell.length_c   1.000
_cell.angle_alpha   90.00
_cell.angle_beta   90.00
_cell.angle_gamma   90.00
#
_symmetry.space_group_name_H-M   'P 1'
#
loop_
_entity.id
_entity.type
_entity.pdbx_description
1 polymer ?
#
loop_
_entity_poly.entity_id
_entity_poly.type
_entity_poly.pdbx_seq_one_letter_code
_entity_poly.pdbx_strand_id
1 'polypeptide(L)'
;MSTQTAQSIDFTHTYPQQGFRLLELSPELLELLSSNNPPALYLKSPSSDAHEATSEVGTREYVNLCTPTKTFRLRQVHTSNSVHIIRPSDGSKSADDGTYEVERDELNLMETMTVIAKCGSTLEFDAPEEGTPTSPFLEKGLILYDSLSTDADVETSMLSANLSFSQKRRVKDEIFGDVPASMFQCESAWTELCAFVHENSSSHLLAGFRPSASVKLDVWKRTLEGSVIRAIDLAKQFLVKDLWNSILDDGEDEPFPWDLFQVVVRRLAEPPGQDELRSEIEEPKWANIDKTTCIRWVGETYLEAKAPAMTSAIEQSQFMKEWMDLLPESWRDDASVTHLTEGSYRYQNQAMIYFISNSERQKERKNASNSSSNTSRNWHERFKAQRKQ
;
A
#
# COMPACT_ATOMS: atom_id res chain seq x y z
N MET A 1 49.66 -18.11 -41.02
CA MET A 1 49.28 -16.73 -41.37
C MET A 1 47.78 -16.74 -41.60
N SER A 2 46.99 -16.42 -40.58
CA SER A 2 45.52 -16.45 -40.64
C SER A 2 45.04 -15.06 -41.04
N THR A 3 44.62 -14.89 -42.29
CA THR A 3 44.00 -13.65 -42.78
C THR A 3 42.54 -13.66 -42.37
N GLN A 4 42.20 -13.05 -41.23
CA GLN A 4 40.83 -12.61 -41.01
C GLN A 4 40.59 -11.41 -41.92
N THR A 5 39.93 -11.62 -43.05
CA THR A 5 39.21 -10.57 -43.77
C THR A 5 38.03 -10.15 -42.90
N ALA A 6 38.27 -9.25 -41.94
CA ALA A 6 37.22 -8.68 -41.12
C ALA A 6 36.45 -7.65 -41.96
N GLN A 7 35.19 -7.96 -42.26
CA GLN A 7 34.24 -7.02 -42.88
C GLN A 7 34.05 -5.82 -41.92
N SER A 8 34.30 -4.61 -42.40
CA SER A 8 34.19 -3.39 -41.59
C SER A 8 32.72 -2.97 -41.49
N ILE A 9 32.21 -2.88 -40.26
CA ILE A 9 30.87 -2.35 -39.97
C ILE A 9 31.00 -0.87 -39.70
N ASP A 10 30.24 -0.05 -40.42
CA ASP A 10 30.24 1.40 -40.24
C ASP A 10 29.51 1.79 -38.96
N PHE A 11 30.14 2.66 -38.15
CA PHE A 11 29.61 3.09 -36.86
C PHE A 11 29.22 4.57 -36.90
N THR A 12 27.94 4.84 -36.70
CA THR A 12 27.37 6.20 -36.78
C THR A 12 26.72 6.60 -35.45
N HIS A 13 26.32 7.87 -35.32
CA HIS A 13 25.70 8.39 -34.09
C HIS A 13 24.52 9.30 -34.44
N THR A 14 23.35 9.07 -33.83
CA THR A 14 22.16 9.90 -34.02
C THR A 14 22.27 11.21 -33.21
N TYR A 15 21.92 12.34 -33.82
CA TYR A 15 21.74 13.60 -33.10
C TYR A 15 20.38 14.22 -33.47
N PRO A 16 19.50 14.52 -32.50
CA PRO A 16 19.67 14.37 -31.05
C PRO A 16 19.65 12.91 -30.58
N GLN A 17 20.27 12.64 -29.42
CA GLN A 17 20.22 11.32 -28.77
C GLN A 17 18.80 11.03 -28.24
N GLN A 18 18.38 9.77 -28.32
CA GLN A 18 17.07 9.32 -27.85
C GLN A 18 17.06 9.20 -26.31
N GLY A 19 15.90 9.44 -25.69
CA GLY A 19 15.72 9.50 -24.23
C GLY A 19 15.69 8.14 -23.52
N PHE A 20 16.51 7.18 -23.94
CA PHE A 20 16.53 5.85 -23.33
C PHE A 20 17.14 5.84 -21.93
N ARG A 21 16.63 4.95 -21.09
CA ARG A 21 17.13 4.63 -19.76
C ARG A 21 17.23 3.11 -19.62
N LEU A 22 18.25 2.66 -18.89
CA LEU A 22 18.42 1.25 -18.57
C LEU A 22 17.68 0.97 -17.26
N LEU A 23 16.85 -0.06 -17.24
CA LEU A 23 16.17 -0.57 -16.06
C LEU A 23 16.64 -2.01 -15.87
N GLU A 24 17.16 -2.31 -14.68
CA GLU A 24 17.42 -3.68 -14.26
C GLU A 24 16.11 -4.45 -14.22
N LEU A 25 16.09 -5.70 -14.69
CA LEU A 25 14.91 -6.56 -14.64
C LEU A 25 15.22 -7.74 -13.72
N SER A 26 14.50 -7.86 -12.61
CA SER A 26 14.54 -9.06 -11.78
C SER A 26 13.94 -10.24 -12.55
N PRO A 27 14.26 -11.50 -12.20
CA PRO A 27 13.69 -12.67 -12.87
C PRO A 27 12.15 -12.66 -12.89
N GLU A 28 11.53 -12.23 -11.78
CA GLU A 28 10.07 -12.11 -11.66
C GLU A 28 9.50 -11.07 -12.65
N LEU A 29 10.13 -9.90 -12.78
CA LEU A 29 9.66 -8.87 -13.70
C LEU A 29 9.89 -9.25 -15.16
N LEU A 30 11.00 -9.94 -15.44
CA LEU A 30 11.28 -10.46 -16.77
C LEU A 30 10.23 -11.49 -17.18
N GLU A 31 9.86 -12.41 -16.28
CA GLU A 31 8.78 -13.38 -16.51
C GLU A 31 7.45 -12.68 -16.74
N LEU A 32 7.12 -11.68 -15.91
CA LEU A 32 5.88 -10.91 -16.03
C LEU A 32 5.77 -10.17 -17.37
N LEU A 33 6.86 -9.50 -17.80
CA LEU A 33 6.92 -8.75 -19.06
C LEU A 33 6.99 -9.66 -20.29
N SER A 34 7.52 -10.87 -20.16
CA SER A 34 7.63 -11.86 -21.25
C SER A 34 6.42 -12.79 -21.33
N SER A 35 5.44 -12.63 -20.44
CA SER A 35 4.22 -13.44 -20.43
C SER A 35 3.33 -13.15 -21.65
N ASN A 36 2.42 -14.08 -21.98
CA ASN A 36 1.50 -13.93 -23.13
C ASN A 36 0.56 -12.72 -23.00
N ASN A 37 0.28 -12.29 -21.76
CA ASN A 37 -0.58 -11.16 -21.44
C ASN A 37 0.12 -10.28 -20.39
N PRO A 38 1.14 -9.49 -20.80
CA PRO A 38 1.91 -8.71 -19.86
C PRO A 38 1.01 -7.62 -19.24
N PRO A 39 0.96 -7.50 -17.90
CA PRO A 39 0.14 -6.49 -17.25
C PRO A 39 0.73 -5.09 -17.43
N ALA A 40 -0.10 -4.07 -17.25
CA ALA A 40 0.38 -2.69 -17.16
C ALA A 40 1.22 -2.50 -15.89
N LEU A 41 2.40 -1.90 -16.05
CA LEU A 41 3.25 -1.47 -14.94
C LEU A 41 3.15 0.04 -14.78
N TYR A 42 3.17 0.52 -13.54
CA TYR A 42 3.00 1.93 -13.23
C TYR A 42 4.22 2.48 -12.52
N LEU A 43 4.69 3.65 -12.96
CA LEU A 43 5.66 4.45 -12.21
C LEU A 43 4.88 5.45 -11.35
N LYS A 44 4.97 5.31 -10.04
CA LYS A 44 4.29 6.18 -9.08
C LYS A 44 5.31 6.87 -8.17
N SER A 45 5.07 8.13 -7.87
CA SER A 45 5.85 8.92 -6.91
C SER A 45 4.90 9.54 -5.89
N PRO A 46 5.34 9.74 -4.63
CA PRO A 46 4.55 10.52 -3.68
C PRO A 46 4.30 11.93 -4.24
N SER A 47 3.11 12.48 -4.02
CA SER A 47 2.85 13.89 -4.32
C SER A 47 3.74 14.81 -3.46
N SER A 48 3.98 16.04 -3.91
CA SER A 48 4.79 17.02 -3.15
C SER A 48 4.26 17.22 -1.73
N ASP A 49 2.93 17.26 -1.56
CA ASP A 49 2.26 17.39 -0.27
C ASP A 49 2.39 16.11 0.60
N ALA A 50 2.38 14.93 -0.02
CA ALA A 50 2.62 13.68 0.68
C ALA A 50 4.08 13.56 1.13
N HIS A 51 5.03 14.12 0.38
CA HIS A 51 6.46 14.09 0.66
C HIS A 51 6.80 14.79 1.98
N GLU A 52 6.24 15.97 2.28
CA GLU A 52 6.56 16.71 3.51
C GLU A 52 6.18 15.97 4.79
N ALA A 53 5.10 15.19 4.76
CA ALA A 53 4.59 14.52 5.96
C ALA A 53 5.06 13.06 6.14
N THR A 54 5.66 12.41 5.12
CA THR A 54 6.38 11.12 5.30
C THR A 54 7.90 11.30 5.37
N SER A 55 8.40 12.49 5.02
CA SER A 55 9.83 12.76 5.05
C SER A 55 10.28 13.15 6.46
N GLU A 56 10.91 12.20 7.12
CA GLU A 56 12.02 12.55 8.01
C GLU A 56 13.07 13.32 7.20
N VAL A 57 13.72 14.30 7.83
CA VAL A 57 14.78 15.13 7.24
C VAL A 57 15.80 14.25 6.48
N GLY A 58 15.72 14.25 5.15
CA GLY A 58 16.70 13.56 4.28
C GLY A 58 16.17 12.44 3.37
N THR A 59 14.88 12.10 3.38
CA THR A 59 14.33 11.15 2.38
C THR A 59 14.28 11.81 0.99
N ARG A 60 15.20 11.38 0.12
CA ARG A 60 15.25 11.75 -1.30
C ARG A 60 13.92 11.44 -1.97
N GLU A 61 13.52 12.28 -2.92
CA GLU A 61 12.52 11.97 -3.93
C GLU A 61 12.79 10.57 -4.50
N TYR A 62 11.77 9.72 -4.52
CA TYR A 62 11.89 8.36 -5.04
C TYR A 62 10.67 8.03 -5.91
N VAL A 63 10.91 7.16 -6.88
CA VAL A 63 9.88 6.64 -7.78
C VAL A 63 9.77 5.14 -7.52
N ASN A 64 8.54 4.65 -7.49
CA ASN A 64 8.23 3.25 -7.32
C ASN A 64 7.70 2.66 -8.63
N LEU A 65 8.20 1.49 -9.01
CA LEU A 65 7.62 0.65 -10.04
C LEU A 65 6.60 -0.28 -9.39
N CYS A 66 5.34 -0.13 -9.77
CA CYS A 66 4.23 -0.92 -9.26
C CYS A 66 3.80 -1.94 -10.32
N THR A 67 3.88 -3.22 -9.95
CA THR A 67 3.14 -4.31 -10.61
C THR A 67 1.73 -4.40 -10.01
N PRO A 68 0.85 -5.28 -10.51
CA PRO A 68 -0.46 -5.47 -9.89
C PRO A 68 -0.39 -5.85 -8.39
N THR A 69 0.65 -6.57 -7.97
CA THR A 69 0.76 -7.16 -6.63
C THR A 69 1.91 -6.65 -5.77
N LYS A 70 2.97 -6.09 -6.39
CA LYS A 70 4.21 -5.68 -5.72
C LYS A 70 4.68 -4.29 -6.13
N THR A 71 5.36 -3.64 -5.20
CA THR A 71 6.01 -2.34 -5.39
C THR A 71 7.52 -2.48 -5.24
N PHE A 72 8.26 -1.93 -6.18
CA PHE A 72 9.72 -1.88 -6.17
C PHE A 72 10.16 -0.42 -6.15
N ARG A 73 10.99 -0.03 -5.18
CA ARG A 73 11.57 1.31 -5.18
C ARG A 73 12.69 1.37 -6.19
N LEU A 74 12.75 2.44 -6.99
CA LEU A 74 13.80 2.64 -7.97
C LEU A 74 14.93 3.48 -7.37
N ARG A 75 16.17 3.03 -7.56
CA ARG A 75 17.38 3.81 -7.28
C ARG A 75 18.21 3.97 -8.54
N GLN A 76 18.76 5.16 -8.74
CA GLN A 76 19.63 5.44 -9.87
C GLN A 76 21.10 5.20 -9.49
N VAL A 77 21.77 4.31 -10.23
CA VAL A 77 23.19 4.03 -10.10
C VAL A 77 23.93 4.60 -11.29
N HIS A 78 24.92 5.45 -11.01
CA HIS A 78 25.75 6.05 -12.05
C HIS A 78 26.96 5.17 -12.34
N THR A 79 27.38 5.15 -13.59
CA THR A 79 28.59 4.47 -14.03
C THR A 79 29.56 5.45 -14.66
N SER A 80 30.86 5.25 -14.42
CA SER A 80 31.93 5.97 -15.12
C SER A 80 32.19 5.41 -16.53
N ASN A 81 31.61 4.26 -16.86
CA ASN A 81 31.77 3.62 -18.16
C ASN A 81 30.90 4.31 -19.21
N SER A 82 31.37 4.37 -20.45
CA SER A 82 30.54 4.84 -21.57
C SER A 82 29.69 3.69 -22.10
N VAL A 83 28.42 3.66 -21.69
CA VAL A 83 27.43 2.69 -22.17
C VAL A 83 26.65 3.30 -23.33
N HIS A 84 26.70 2.65 -24.49
CA HIS A 84 26.03 3.08 -25.71
C HIS A 84 24.94 2.07 -26.07
N ILE A 85 23.74 2.58 -26.36
CA ILE A 85 22.67 1.79 -26.98
C ILE A 85 22.81 1.96 -28.48
N ILE A 86 22.98 0.84 -29.17
CA ILE A 86 23.19 0.78 -30.61
C ILE A 86 21.99 0.10 -31.26
N ARG A 87 21.61 0.56 -32.45
CA ARG A 87 20.59 -0.06 -33.28
C ARG A 87 21.21 -0.42 -34.63
N PRO A 88 21.02 -1.65 -35.13
CA PRO A 88 21.38 -1.97 -36.51
C PRO A 88 20.50 -1.14 -37.45
N SER A 89 21.08 -0.61 -38.53
CA SER A 89 20.28 0.07 -39.54
C SER A 89 19.55 -0.98 -40.38
N ASP A 90 18.22 -0.96 -40.34
CA ASP A 90 17.42 -1.69 -41.32
C ASP A 90 17.63 -1.00 -42.66
N GLY A 91 18.31 -1.66 -43.60
CA GLY A 91 18.70 -1.11 -44.90
C GLY A 91 17.55 -0.73 -45.84
N SER A 92 16.36 -0.39 -45.32
CA SER A 92 15.26 0.19 -46.08
C SER A 92 15.66 1.60 -46.51
N LYS A 93 16.12 1.71 -47.76
CA LYS A 93 16.16 2.96 -48.49
C LYS A 93 14.76 3.58 -48.43
N SER A 94 14.58 4.65 -47.65
CA SER A 94 13.42 5.52 -47.77
C SER A 94 13.43 6.09 -49.18
N ALA A 95 12.67 5.49 -50.08
CA ALA A 95 12.43 6.02 -51.41
C ALA A 95 11.44 7.18 -51.32
N ASP A 96 11.86 8.29 -50.72
CA ASP A 96 11.14 9.56 -50.80
C ASP A 96 12.10 10.70 -50.46
N ASP A 97 12.79 11.19 -51.49
CA ASP A 97 12.76 12.59 -51.92
C ASP A 97 13.81 12.78 -53.02
N GLY A 98 13.41 13.46 -54.09
CA GLY A 98 14.20 13.59 -55.32
C GLY A 98 15.43 14.47 -55.15
N THR A 99 16.32 14.38 -56.15
CA THR A 99 17.46 15.30 -56.44
C THR A 99 18.55 15.28 -55.36
N TYR A 100 19.75 14.74 -55.58
CA TYR A 100 20.78 15.14 -56.54
C TYR A 100 21.82 14.01 -56.63
N GLU A 101 22.23 13.67 -57.85
CA GLU A 101 23.35 12.75 -58.11
C GLU A 101 24.65 13.38 -57.60
N VAL A 102 25.05 12.97 -56.39
CA VAL A 102 26.46 12.98 -56.01
C VAL A 102 26.89 11.53 -56.11
N GLU A 103 27.93 11.27 -56.90
CA GLU A 103 28.70 10.02 -56.88
C GLU A 103 29.16 9.75 -55.44
N ARG A 104 28.29 9.14 -54.63
CA ARG A 104 28.68 8.45 -53.42
C ARG A 104 29.07 7.06 -53.88
N ASP A 105 30.34 6.75 -53.72
CA ASP A 105 30.78 5.38 -53.42
C ASP A 105 29.67 4.70 -52.62
N GLU A 106 29.23 3.54 -53.09
CA GLU A 106 28.25 2.67 -52.46
C GLU A 106 28.77 2.25 -51.08
N LEU A 107 28.73 3.17 -50.10
CA LEU A 107 28.74 2.82 -48.70
C LEU A 107 27.50 1.95 -48.54
N ASN A 108 27.76 0.66 -48.43
CA ASN A 108 26.78 -0.38 -48.27
C ASN A 108 26.18 -0.18 -46.87
N LEU A 109 25.29 0.82 -46.72
CA LEU A 109 24.63 1.21 -45.47
C LEU A 109 23.83 0.06 -44.85
N MET A 110 23.68 -1.06 -45.60
CA MET A 110 23.14 -2.33 -45.14
C MET A 110 23.87 -2.91 -43.93
N GLU A 111 25.11 -2.49 -43.65
CA GLU A 111 25.88 -2.93 -42.48
C GLU A 111 26.38 -1.73 -41.66
N THR A 112 25.45 -0.89 -41.20
CA THR A 112 25.76 0.19 -40.26
C THR A 112 25.16 -0.08 -38.88
N MET A 113 25.92 0.24 -37.82
CA MET A 113 25.41 0.31 -36.45
C MET A 113 25.37 1.76 -36.01
N THR A 114 24.21 2.21 -35.54
CA THR A 114 24.00 3.59 -35.11
C THR A 114 23.85 3.67 -33.61
N VAL A 115 24.64 4.51 -32.94
CA VAL A 115 24.44 4.89 -31.53
C VAL A 115 23.22 5.78 -31.42
N ILE A 116 22.17 5.27 -30.77
CA ILE A 116 20.90 5.98 -30.60
C ILE A 116 20.78 6.65 -29.22
N ALA A 117 21.51 6.15 -28.21
CA ALA A 117 21.52 6.74 -26.88
C ALA A 117 22.86 6.45 -26.14
N LYS A 118 23.22 7.35 -25.23
CA LYS A 118 24.30 7.17 -24.25
C LYS A 118 23.70 7.17 -22.85
N CYS A 119 23.93 6.10 -22.10
CA CYS A 119 23.41 5.94 -20.74
C CYS A 119 24.55 6.07 -19.72
N GLY A 120 24.48 7.11 -18.89
CA GLY A 120 25.42 7.31 -17.76
C GLY A 120 24.95 6.67 -16.45
N SER A 121 23.76 6.07 -16.44
CA SER A 121 23.16 5.47 -15.27
C SER A 121 22.19 4.33 -15.62
N THR A 122 21.98 3.47 -14.63
CA THR A 122 21.01 2.37 -14.63
C THR A 122 20.04 2.58 -13.47
N LEU A 123 18.77 2.26 -13.68
CA LEU A 123 17.76 2.18 -12.64
C LEU A 123 17.76 0.76 -12.09
N GLU A 124 17.99 0.63 -10.80
CA GLU A 124 18.06 -0.64 -10.08
C GLU A 124 16.93 -0.70 -9.05
N PHE A 125 16.50 -1.92 -8.70
CA PHE A 125 15.49 -2.11 -7.67
C PHE A 125 16.12 -2.03 -6.26
N ASP A 126 15.43 -1.31 -5.39
CA ASP A 126 15.64 -1.26 -3.97
C ASP A 126 14.39 -1.86 -3.32
N ALA A 127 14.50 -3.08 -2.81
CA ALA A 127 13.42 -3.75 -2.11
C ALA A 127 13.68 -3.62 -0.61
N PRO A 128 13.06 -2.66 0.11
CA PRO A 128 13.14 -2.64 1.56
C PRO A 128 12.54 -3.94 2.13
N GLU A 129 13.22 -4.56 3.11
CA GLU A 129 12.82 -5.86 3.68
C GLU A 129 11.40 -5.86 4.25
N GLU A 130 10.92 -4.70 4.75
CA GLU A 130 9.58 -4.54 5.34
C GLU A 130 8.50 -4.14 4.29
N GLY A 131 8.86 -4.03 3.01
CA GLY A 131 7.96 -3.55 1.96
C GLY A 131 7.68 -2.04 2.02
N THR A 132 6.79 -1.56 1.15
CA THR A 132 6.40 -0.13 1.10
C THR A 132 5.22 0.11 2.06
N PRO A 133 5.38 0.94 3.12
CA PRO A 133 4.31 1.21 4.08
C PRO A 133 3.20 2.01 3.39
N THR A 134 2.08 1.36 3.09
CA THR A 134 1.00 1.93 2.27
C THR A 134 -0.03 2.68 3.10
N SER A 135 -0.35 2.18 4.29
CA SER A 135 -1.36 2.74 5.21
C SER A 135 -1.11 4.24 5.54
N PRO A 136 0.13 4.71 5.81
CA PRO A 136 0.38 6.13 6.08
C PRO A 136 0.07 7.08 4.90
N PHE A 137 0.15 6.59 3.66
CA PHE A 137 -0.23 7.39 2.48
C PHE A 137 -1.75 7.49 2.38
N LEU A 138 -2.45 6.37 2.60
CA LEU A 138 -3.91 6.35 2.59
C LEU A 138 -4.51 7.18 3.72
N GLU A 139 -3.96 7.10 4.95
CA GLU A 139 -4.46 7.87 6.09
C GLU A 139 -4.51 9.38 5.86
N LYS A 140 -3.63 9.92 5.00
CA LYS A 140 -3.63 11.33 4.59
C LYS A 140 -4.70 11.67 3.56
N GLY A 141 -4.99 10.75 2.65
CA GLY A 141 -6.03 10.92 1.63
C GLY A 141 -7.45 10.66 2.15
N LEU A 142 -7.57 10.05 3.33
CA LEU A 142 -8.85 9.66 3.93
C LEU A 142 -9.30 10.64 5.01
N ILE A 143 -10.58 10.98 4.98
CA ILE A 143 -11.23 11.82 5.99
C ILE A 143 -11.47 10.98 7.26
N LEU A 144 -11.14 11.51 8.43
CA LEU A 144 -11.44 10.85 9.70
C LEU A 144 -12.95 10.89 9.98
N TYR A 145 -13.56 9.73 10.14
CA TYR A 145 -14.95 9.56 10.56
C TYR A 145 -14.98 9.25 12.05
N ASP A 146 -15.45 10.21 12.86
CA ASP A 146 -15.36 10.14 14.34
C ASP A 146 -16.72 10.30 15.06
N SER A 147 -17.82 10.43 14.31
CA SER A 147 -19.17 10.61 14.88
C SER A 147 -20.08 9.47 14.50
N LEU A 148 -20.70 8.84 15.50
CA LEU A 148 -21.92 8.04 15.34
C LEU A 148 -23.13 8.95 15.60
N SER A 149 -24.23 8.72 14.90
CA SER A 149 -25.45 9.56 14.88
C SER A 149 -26.25 9.59 16.19
N THR A 150 -25.61 9.35 17.34
CA THR A 150 -26.30 9.17 18.62
C THR A 150 -26.77 10.46 19.32
N ASP A 151 -26.41 11.67 18.85
CA ASP A 151 -26.75 12.91 19.59
C ASP A 151 -26.97 14.17 18.73
N ALA A 152 -27.09 14.04 17.41
CA ALA A 152 -27.44 15.16 16.55
C ALA A 152 -28.45 14.67 15.52
N ASP A 153 -29.53 15.45 15.34
CA ASP A 153 -30.49 15.41 14.23
C ASP A 153 -29.76 15.64 12.88
N VAL A 154 -28.71 14.87 12.60
CA VAL A 154 -28.08 14.80 11.29
C VAL A 154 -28.96 13.81 10.56
N GLU A 155 -29.84 14.34 9.71
CA GLU A 155 -30.56 13.57 8.72
C GLU A 155 -29.56 12.61 8.07
N THR A 156 -29.65 11.33 8.43
CA THR A 156 -28.96 10.27 7.70
C THR A 156 -29.69 10.24 6.37
N SER A 157 -29.16 11.03 5.43
CA SER A 157 -29.76 11.25 4.14
C SER A 157 -30.11 9.88 3.54
N MET A 158 -31.40 9.67 3.22
CA MET A 158 -31.91 8.47 2.53
C MET A 158 -31.22 8.17 1.18
N LEU A 159 -30.19 8.95 0.81
CA LEU A 159 -29.36 8.82 -0.37
C LEU A 159 -28.19 7.83 -0.21
N SER A 160 -27.83 7.39 1.00
CA SER A 160 -26.79 6.36 1.20
C SER A 160 -27.11 5.07 0.41
N ALA A 161 -28.41 4.79 0.23
CA ALA A 161 -28.93 3.64 -0.51
C ALA A 161 -28.78 3.71 -2.04
N ASN A 162 -28.32 4.83 -2.64
CA ASN A 162 -28.34 5.04 -4.10
C ASN A 162 -26.96 5.23 -4.76
N LEU A 163 -25.87 5.09 -4.02
CA LEU A 163 -24.53 5.23 -4.61
C LEU A 163 -24.18 3.99 -5.45
N SER A 164 -24.02 4.19 -6.76
CA SER A 164 -23.63 3.10 -7.65
C SER A 164 -22.24 2.57 -7.31
N PHE A 165 -22.08 1.26 -7.37
CA PHE A 165 -20.81 0.56 -7.28
C PHE A 165 -19.69 1.20 -8.14
N SER A 166 -20.05 1.65 -9.35
CA SER A 166 -19.10 2.29 -10.26
C SER A 166 -18.59 3.64 -9.75
N GLN A 167 -19.41 4.40 -9.01
CA GLN A 167 -19.01 5.68 -8.43
C GLN A 167 -18.06 5.46 -7.25
N LYS A 168 -18.38 4.51 -6.36
CA LYS A 168 -17.51 4.13 -5.25
C LYS A 168 -16.15 3.64 -5.73
N ARG A 169 -16.15 2.79 -6.77
CA ARG A 169 -14.92 2.31 -7.42
C ARG A 169 -14.07 3.46 -7.96
N ARG A 170 -14.69 4.40 -8.68
CA ARG A 170 -13.97 5.55 -9.24
C ARG A 170 -13.25 6.38 -8.16
N VAL A 171 -13.93 6.70 -7.06
CA VAL A 171 -13.32 7.47 -5.96
C VAL A 171 -12.17 6.70 -5.32
N LYS A 172 -12.33 5.39 -5.12
CA LYS A 172 -11.27 4.51 -4.60
C LYS A 172 -10.05 4.48 -5.54
N ASP A 173 -10.28 4.32 -6.84
CA ASP A 173 -9.23 4.31 -7.87
C ASP A 173 -8.49 5.66 -7.94
N GLU A 174 -9.21 6.78 -7.80
CA GLU A 174 -8.63 8.13 -7.73
C GLU A 174 -7.70 8.26 -6.51
N ILE A 175 -8.15 7.81 -5.32
CA ILE A 175 -7.31 7.81 -4.10
C ILE A 175 -6.06 6.94 -4.29
N PHE A 176 -6.21 5.75 -4.89
CA PHE A 176 -5.08 4.84 -5.13
C PHE A 176 -4.12 5.30 -6.20
N GLY A 177 -4.55 6.18 -7.10
CA GLY A 177 -3.69 6.83 -8.10
C GLY A 177 -2.55 7.62 -7.45
N ASP A 178 -2.83 8.28 -6.34
CA ASP A 178 -1.89 9.16 -5.63
C ASP A 178 -1.01 8.41 -4.59
N VAL A 179 -1.27 7.12 -4.38
CA VAL A 179 -0.50 6.29 -3.44
C VAL A 179 0.65 5.61 -4.18
N PRO A 180 1.92 5.76 -3.73
CA PRO A 180 3.08 5.17 -4.37
C PRO A 180 3.22 3.67 -4.06
N ALA A 181 2.15 2.90 -4.22
CA ALA A 181 2.10 1.47 -4.00
C ALA A 181 1.25 0.75 -5.07
N SER A 182 1.45 -0.56 -5.16
CA SER A 182 0.68 -1.48 -6.00
C SER A 182 -0.77 -1.52 -5.57
N MET A 183 -1.64 -1.90 -6.52
CA MET A 183 -3.07 -2.01 -6.26
C MET A 183 -3.35 -2.96 -5.10
N PHE A 184 -2.73 -4.14 -5.09
CA PHE A 184 -2.90 -5.13 -4.01
C PHE A 184 -2.52 -4.58 -2.63
N GLN A 185 -1.44 -3.80 -2.53
CA GLN A 185 -1.03 -3.20 -1.26
C GLN A 185 -1.98 -2.07 -0.84
N CYS A 186 -2.49 -1.28 -1.79
CA CYS A 186 -3.53 -0.30 -1.52
C CYS A 186 -4.81 -0.95 -1.00
N GLU A 187 -5.25 -2.06 -1.62
CA GLU A 187 -6.42 -2.82 -1.19
C GLU A 187 -6.24 -3.40 0.21
N SER A 188 -5.10 -4.05 0.46
CA SER A 188 -4.77 -4.59 1.78
C SER A 188 -4.78 -3.50 2.86
N ALA A 189 -4.21 -2.32 2.58
CA ALA A 189 -4.18 -1.21 3.53
C ALA A 189 -5.55 -0.52 3.68
N TRP A 190 -6.35 -0.45 2.62
CA TRP A 190 -7.73 0.03 2.65
C TRP A 190 -8.58 -0.83 3.58
N THR A 191 -8.47 -2.16 3.43
CA THR A 191 -9.11 -3.12 4.33
C THR A 191 -8.58 -2.99 5.76
N GLU A 192 -7.25 -2.90 5.97
CA GLU A 192 -6.64 -2.73 7.30
C GLU A 192 -7.19 -1.52 8.06
N LEU A 193 -7.37 -0.40 7.37
CA LEU A 193 -7.87 0.86 7.92
C LEU A 193 -9.39 0.86 8.16
N CYS A 194 -10.11 -0.18 7.72
CA CYS A 194 -11.57 -0.18 7.57
C CYS A 194 -12.05 1.03 6.75
N ALA A 195 -11.31 1.39 5.71
CA ALA A 195 -11.64 2.54 4.89
C ALA A 195 -12.88 2.26 4.02
N PHE A 196 -13.68 3.28 3.76
CA PHE A 196 -14.92 3.15 2.98
C PHE A 196 -15.20 4.44 2.19
N VAL A 197 -16.01 4.34 1.13
CA VAL A 197 -16.46 5.52 0.38
C VAL A 197 -17.86 5.87 0.82
N HIS A 198 -18.08 7.12 1.20
CA HIS A 198 -19.37 7.62 1.63
C HIS A 198 -19.60 9.05 1.15
N GLU A 199 -20.84 9.52 1.18
CA GLU A 199 -21.14 10.92 0.94
C GLU A 199 -20.69 11.75 2.14
N ASN A 200 -19.97 12.82 1.88
CA ASN A 200 -19.60 13.77 2.93
C ASN A 200 -20.79 14.69 3.23
N SER A 201 -21.32 14.64 4.45
CA SER A 201 -22.46 15.46 4.90
C SER A 201 -22.26 16.97 4.72
N SER A 202 -21.02 17.46 4.66
CA SER A 202 -20.71 18.89 4.51
C SER A 202 -20.63 19.34 3.05
N SER A 203 -20.10 18.50 2.16
CA SER A 203 -19.86 18.86 0.75
C SER A 203 -20.83 18.21 -0.22
N HIS A 204 -21.62 17.22 0.22
CA HIS A 204 -22.45 16.35 -0.61
C HIS A 204 -21.67 15.64 -1.74
N LEU A 205 -20.34 15.56 -1.60
CA LEU A 205 -19.46 14.85 -2.53
C LEU A 205 -19.02 13.53 -1.92
N LEU A 206 -18.81 12.54 -2.77
CA LEU A 206 -18.22 11.27 -2.37
C LEU A 206 -16.76 11.49 -1.96
N ALA A 207 -16.39 10.91 -0.84
CA ALA A 207 -15.03 10.90 -0.35
C ALA A 207 -14.68 9.56 0.30
N GLY A 208 -13.37 9.28 0.40
CA GLY A 208 -12.88 8.18 1.21
C GLY A 208 -12.80 8.58 2.68
N PHE A 209 -13.30 7.70 3.54
CA PHE A 209 -13.31 7.85 4.99
C PHE A 209 -12.53 6.73 5.66
N ARG A 210 -11.94 7.04 6.81
CA ARG A 210 -11.42 6.06 7.77
C ARG A 210 -12.09 6.27 9.13
N PRO A 211 -12.68 5.23 9.76
CA PRO A 211 -13.28 5.38 11.08
C PRO A 211 -12.22 5.54 12.17
N SER A 212 -12.53 6.31 13.20
CA SER A 212 -11.75 6.36 14.44
C SER A 212 -11.84 5.02 15.19
N ALA A 213 -10.91 4.79 16.12
CA ALA A 213 -10.92 3.57 16.93
C ALA A 213 -12.21 3.46 17.77
N SER A 214 -12.73 4.57 18.28
CA SER A 214 -14.01 4.61 19.01
C SER A 214 -15.16 4.17 18.12
N VAL A 215 -15.25 4.70 16.89
CA VAL A 215 -16.29 4.31 15.93
C VAL A 215 -16.18 2.83 15.56
N LYS A 216 -14.96 2.33 15.26
CA LYS A 216 -14.74 0.91 14.98
C LYS A 216 -15.25 0.01 16.11
N LEU A 217 -14.93 0.38 17.36
CA LEU A 217 -15.32 -0.36 18.55
C LEU A 217 -16.84 -0.35 18.76
N ASP A 218 -17.49 0.78 18.51
CA ASP A 218 -18.93 0.92 18.71
C ASP A 218 -19.76 0.22 17.61
N VAL A 219 -19.26 0.19 16.37
CA VAL A 219 -19.82 -0.66 15.29
C VAL A 219 -19.70 -2.13 15.68
N TRP A 220 -18.54 -2.54 16.20
CA TRP A 220 -18.32 -3.92 16.65
C TRP A 220 -19.24 -4.32 17.81
N LYS A 221 -19.41 -3.45 18.82
CA LYS A 221 -20.35 -3.70 19.94
C LYS A 221 -21.76 -3.98 19.44
N ARG A 222 -22.29 -3.11 18.60
CA ARG A 222 -23.63 -3.29 18.01
C ARG A 222 -23.72 -4.55 17.17
N THR A 223 -22.66 -4.89 16.44
CA THR A 223 -22.57 -6.14 15.67
C THR A 223 -22.63 -7.36 16.58
N LEU A 224 -21.90 -7.34 17.70
CA LEU A 224 -21.89 -8.42 18.68
C LEU A 224 -23.26 -8.55 19.37
N GLU A 225 -23.86 -7.44 19.80
CA GLU A 225 -25.20 -7.40 20.39
C GLU A 225 -26.28 -7.96 19.43
N GLY A 226 -26.29 -7.48 18.18
CA GLY A 226 -27.21 -7.98 17.14
C GLY A 226 -27.04 -9.47 16.87
N SER A 227 -25.79 -9.97 16.86
CA SER A 227 -25.53 -11.40 16.70
C SER A 227 -26.13 -12.25 17.82
N VAL A 228 -26.10 -11.75 19.07
CA VAL A 228 -26.70 -12.43 20.22
C VAL A 228 -28.23 -12.41 20.13
N ILE A 229 -28.82 -11.27 19.77
CA ILE A 229 -30.28 -11.10 19.64
C ILE A 229 -30.88 -12.08 18.62
N ARG A 230 -30.23 -12.26 17.47
CA ARG A 230 -30.70 -13.16 16.40
C ARG A 230 -30.08 -14.56 16.47
N ALA A 231 -29.31 -14.87 17.52
CA ALA A 231 -28.58 -16.13 17.68
C ALA A 231 -27.72 -16.49 16.44
N ILE A 232 -27.06 -15.49 15.86
CA ILE A 232 -26.13 -15.64 14.73
C ILE A 232 -24.77 -16.07 15.30
N ASP A 233 -24.31 -17.24 14.89
CA ASP A 233 -22.98 -17.74 15.24
C ASP A 233 -21.90 -17.12 14.34
N LEU A 234 -21.20 -16.11 14.86
CA LEU A 234 -20.14 -15.38 14.14
C LEU A 234 -18.94 -16.27 13.74
N ALA A 235 -18.75 -17.42 14.40
CA ALA A 235 -17.69 -18.37 14.07
C ALA A 235 -18.04 -19.25 12.85
N LYS A 236 -19.31 -19.23 12.43
CA LYS A 236 -19.79 -19.98 11.26
C LYS A 236 -20.16 -19.03 10.14
N GLN A 237 -20.47 -19.60 8.99
CA GLN A 237 -20.98 -18.83 7.86
C GLN A 237 -22.36 -18.24 8.19
N PHE A 238 -22.49 -16.93 8.05
CA PHE A 238 -23.74 -16.19 8.23
C PHE A 238 -23.99 -15.23 7.05
N LEU A 239 -25.25 -14.83 6.87
CA LEU A 239 -25.64 -13.80 5.93
C LEU A 239 -25.32 -12.43 6.52
N VAL A 240 -24.48 -11.64 5.85
CA VAL A 240 -24.09 -10.31 6.34
C VAL A 240 -25.30 -9.38 6.45
N LYS A 241 -26.26 -9.52 5.54
CA LYS A 241 -27.51 -8.76 5.58
C LYS A 241 -28.41 -9.15 6.76
N ASP A 242 -28.40 -10.41 7.19
CA ASP A 242 -29.18 -10.83 8.36
C ASP A 242 -28.58 -10.26 9.65
N LEU A 243 -27.25 -10.23 9.72
CA LEU A 243 -26.53 -9.56 10.82
C LEU A 243 -26.79 -8.05 10.81
N TRP A 244 -26.81 -7.41 9.65
CA TRP A 244 -27.22 -6.00 9.54
C TRP A 244 -28.62 -5.73 10.08
N ASN A 245 -29.59 -6.52 9.62
CA ASN A 245 -30.98 -6.39 10.04
C ASN A 245 -31.17 -6.74 11.52
N SER A 246 -30.19 -7.37 12.17
CA SER A 246 -30.22 -7.61 13.62
C SER A 246 -29.84 -6.38 14.44
N ILE A 247 -29.14 -5.42 13.82
CA ILE A 247 -28.68 -4.17 14.43
C ILE A 247 -29.74 -3.06 14.27
N LEU A 248 -30.56 -3.15 13.21
CA LEU A 248 -31.67 -2.25 12.99
C LEU A 248 -32.83 -2.64 13.92
N ASP A 249 -33.12 -1.82 14.92
CA ASP A 249 -34.34 -1.94 15.70
C ASP A 249 -35.56 -1.63 14.81
N ASP A 250 -36.67 -2.32 15.02
CA ASP A 250 -37.87 -2.24 14.17
C ASP A 250 -38.45 -0.81 14.12
N GLY A 251 -37.99 0.00 13.15
CA GLY A 251 -38.49 1.35 12.87
C GLY A 251 -37.54 2.50 13.19
N GLU A 252 -36.27 2.24 13.57
CA GLU A 252 -35.27 3.29 13.81
C GLU A 252 -34.38 3.60 12.58
N ASP A 253 -33.78 4.79 12.58
CA ASP A 253 -32.81 5.21 11.58
C ASP A 253 -31.53 4.35 11.66
N GLU A 254 -30.79 4.25 10.56
CA GLU A 254 -29.52 3.51 10.53
C GLU A 254 -28.54 4.11 11.56
N PRO A 255 -28.00 3.31 12.51
CA PRO A 255 -27.13 3.84 13.57
C PRO A 255 -25.75 4.28 13.05
N PHE A 256 -25.40 3.85 11.84
CA PHE A 256 -24.21 4.23 11.09
C PHE A 256 -24.34 3.76 9.63
N PRO A 257 -23.51 4.25 8.69
CA PRO A 257 -23.59 3.86 7.30
C PRO A 257 -23.37 2.34 7.08
N TRP A 258 -24.18 1.77 6.18
CA TRP A 258 -24.00 0.40 5.69
C TRP A 258 -22.56 0.10 5.22
N ASP A 259 -21.94 1.04 4.53
CA ASP A 259 -20.55 0.91 4.05
C ASP A 259 -19.55 0.72 5.19
N LEU A 260 -19.75 1.42 6.31
CA LEU A 260 -18.90 1.31 7.50
C LEU A 260 -19.08 -0.07 8.17
N PHE A 261 -20.31 -0.57 8.26
CA PHE A 261 -20.58 -1.92 8.74
C PHE A 261 -19.82 -2.96 7.92
N GLN A 262 -19.97 -2.90 6.59
CA GLN A 262 -19.38 -3.88 5.68
C GLN A 262 -17.86 -3.95 5.81
N VAL A 263 -17.18 -2.81 5.94
CA VAL A 263 -15.71 -2.80 6.02
C VAL A 263 -15.20 -3.31 7.35
N VAL A 264 -15.95 -3.11 8.45
CA VAL A 264 -15.62 -3.74 9.75
C VAL A 264 -15.82 -5.26 9.68
N VAL A 265 -16.93 -5.73 9.12
CA VAL A 265 -17.16 -7.18 8.94
C VAL A 265 -16.10 -7.79 8.03
N ARG A 266 -15.77 -7.15 6.90
CA ARG A 266 -14.71 -7.62 5.98
C ARG A 266 -13.33 -7.64 6.64
N ARG A 267 -12.99 -6.65 7.48
CA ARG A 267 -11.72 -6.60 8.20
C ARG A 267 -11.50 -7.82 9.11
N LEU A 268 -12.60 -8.33 9.64
CA LEU A 268 -12.66 -9.42 10.62
C LEU A 268 -12.97 -10.78 9.99
N ALA A 269 -13.50 -10.81 8.78
CA ALA A 269 -13.82 -12.04 8.07
C ALA A 269 -12.56 -12.82 7.71
N GLU A 270 -12.70 -14.15 7.57
CA GLU A 270 -11.66 -14.98 6.99
C GLU A 270 -11.34 -14.51 5.56
N PRO A 271 -10.05 -14.49 5.16
CA PRO A 271 -9.69 -14.14 3.80
C PRO A 271 -10.35 -15.12 2.83
N PRO A 272 -10.88 -14.64 1.68
CA PRO A 272 -11.46 -15.53 0.70
C PRO A 272 -10.41 -16.56 0.26
N GLY A 273 -10.84 -17.80 0.01
CA GLY A 273 -9.98 -18.81 -0.60
C GLY A 273 -9.45 -18.32 -1.94
N GLN A 274 -8.31 -18.88 -2.40
CA GLN A 274 -7.61 -18.46 -3.62
C GLN A 274 -8.49 -18.43 -4.90
N ASP A 275 -9.62 -19.14 -4.92
CA ASP A 275 -10.57 -19.20 -6.04
C ASP A 275 -11.63 -18.08 -6.05
N GLU A 276 -11.78 -17.30 -4.98
CA GLU A 276 -12.76 -16.20 -4.91
C GLU A 276 -12.05 -14.85 -4.96
N LEU A 277 -11.64 -14.43 -6.16
CA LEU A 277 -11.19 -13.05 -6.42
C LEU A 277 -12.40 -12.10 -6.36
N ARG A 278 -12.95 -11.89 -5.15
CA ARG A 278 -14.03 -10.92 -4.94
C ARG A 278 -13.47 -9.52 -5.05
N SER A 279 -14.11 -8.70 -5.87
CA SER A 279 -13.91 -7.25 -5.81
C SER A 279 -14.32 -6.77 -4.42
N GLU A 280 -13.43 -6.13 -3.66
CA GLU A 280 -13.71 -5.62 -2.30
C GLU A 280 -14.91 -4.67 -2.23
N ILE A 281 -15.37 -4.17 -3.37
CA ILE A 281 -16.50 -3.25 -3.49
C ILE A 281 -17.84 -4.02 -3.57
N GLU A 282 -17.82 -5.34 -3.85
CA GLU A 282 -19.05 -6.14 -3.92
C GLU A 282 -19.53 -6.48 -2.52
N GLU A 283 -20.81 -6.26 -2.27
CA GLU A 283 -21.44 -6.52 -0.97
C GLU A 283 -21.19 -7.97 -0.56
N PRO A 284 -20.59 -8.22 0.63
CA PRO A 284 -20.31 -9.58 1.05
C PRO A 284 -21.65 -10.24 1.37
N LYS A 285 -22.07 -11.21 0.57
CA LYS A 285 -23.31 -11.94 0.84
C LYS A 285 -23.20 -12.78 2.11
N TRP A 286 -22.07 -13.45 2.25
CA TRP A 286 -21.76 -14.37 3.35
C TRP A 286 -20.40 -14.01 3.94
N ALA A 287 -20.28 -14.18 5.26
CA ALA A 287 -19.02 -14.05 5.99
C ALA A 287 -18.97 -15.05 7.15
N ASN A 288 -17.77 -15.34 7.62
CA ASN A 288 -17.45 -16.00 8.87
C ASN A 288 -16.25 -15.25 9.46
N ILE A 289 -16.30 -14.95 10.76
CA ILE A 289 -15.28 -14.13 11.42
C ILE A 289 -14.08 -14.99 11.79
N ASP A 290 -12.88 -14.55 11.37
CA ASP A 290 -11.63 -15.19 11.76
C ASP A 290 -11.36 -14.92 13.24
N LYS A 291 -11.35 -16.00 14.04
CA LYS A 291 -11.19 -15.93 15.49
C LYS A 291 -9.92 -15.17 15.89
N THR A 292 -8.78 -15.52 15.30
CA THR A 292 -7.48 -14.93 15.67
C THR A 292 -7.39 -13.45 15.30
N THR A 293 -7.87 -13.09 14.12
CA THR A 293 -7.93 -11.70 13.66
C THR A 293 -8.88 -10.88 14.51
N CYS A 294 -10.06 -11.42 14.84
CA CYS A 294 -11.03 -10.76 15.71
C CYS A 294 -10.49 -10.49 17.10
N ILE A 295 -9.94 -11.51 17.78
CA ILE A 295 -9.41 -11.34 19.13
C ILE A 295 -8.36 -10.22 19.15
N ARG A 296 -7.37 -10.30 18.25
CA ARG A 296 -6.32 -9.29 18.13
C ARG A 296 -6.89 -7.90 17.81
N TRP A 297 -7.73 -7.79 16.78
CA TRP A 297 -8.25 -6.51 16.31
C TRP A 297 -9.11 -5.82 17.37
N VAL A 298 -9.98 -6.56 18.08
CA VAL A 298 -10.82 -5.98 19.15
C VAL A 298 -9.94 -5.46 20.30
N GLY A 299 -8.92 -6.22 20.71
CA GLY A 299 -8.02 -5.81 21.79
C GLY A 299 -7.21 -4.56 21.43
N GLU A 300 -6.65 -4.53 20.22
CA GLU A 300 -5.91 -3.37 19.72
C GLU A 300 -6.80 -2.14 19.54
N THR A 301 -7.97 -2.31 18.94
CA THR A 301 -8.94 -1.22 18.72
C THR A 301 -9.46 -0.67 20.06
N TYR A 302 -9.66 -1.53 21.06
CA TYR A 302 -10.04 -1.09 22.40
C TYR A 302 -8.95 -0.23 23.05
N LEU A 303 -7.69 -0.68 23.01
CA LEU A 303 -6.57 0.09 23.56
C LEU A 303 -6.39 1.41 22.79
N GLU A 304 -6.50 1.40 21.46
CA GLU A 304 -6.42 2.60 20.64
C GLU A 304 -7.53 3.60 21.00
N ALA A 305 -8.75 3.12 21.31
CA ALA A 305 -9.87 3.98 21.68
C ALA A 305 -9.82 4.49 23.13
N LYS A 306 -9.38 3.67 24.09
CA LYS A 306 -9.47 3.96 25.53
C LYS A 306 -8.15 4.37 26.18
N ALA A 307 -7.02 3.91 25.64
CA ALA A 307 -5.69 4.19 26.12
C ALA A 307 -4.72 4.53 24.97
N PRO A 308 -5.02 5.54 24.11
CA PRO A 308 -4.22 5.85 22.93
C PRO A 308 -2.79 6.32 23.22
N ALA A 309 -2.50 6.73 24.46
CA ALA A 309 -1.21 7.28 24.84
C ALA A 309 -0.88 6.97 26.30
N MET A 310 0.39 7.16 26.68
CA MET A 310 0.87 6.94 28.05
C MET A 310 0.08 7.73 29.10
N THR A 311 -0.44 8.91 28.75
CA THR A 311 -1.23 9.77 29.65
C THR A 311 -2.64 9.26 29.90
N SER A 312 -3.14 8.38 29.04
CA SER A 312 -4.47 7.75 29.13
C SER A 312 -4.37 6.25 29.38
N ALA A 313 -3.24 5.78 29.92
CA ALA A 313 -3.07 4.37 30.28
C ALA A 313 -4.19 3.90 31.21
N ILE A 314 -4.62 2.65 31.04
CA ILE A 314 -5.70 2.03 31.84
C ILE A 314 -5.16 0.82 32.59
N GLU A 315 -5.87 0.39 33.63
CA GLU A 315 -5.49 -0.81 34.38
C GLU A 315 -5.57 -2.06 33.49
N GLN A 316 -4.56 -2.92 33.56
CA GLN A 316 -4.49 -4.16 32.77
C GLN A 316 -5.67 -5.09 33.10
N SER A 317 -6.07 -5.17 34.37
CA SER A 317 -7.24 -5.95 34.80
C SER A 317 -8.53 -5.43 34.17
N GLN A 318 -8.71 -4.10 34.14
CA GLN A 318 -9.84 -3.45 33.48
C GLN A 318 -9.82 -3.73 31.97
N PHE A 319 -8.67 -3.55 31.32
CA PHE A 319 -8.50 -3.85 29.90
C PHE A 319 -8.88 -5.30 29.58
N MET A 320 -8.34 -6.27 30.31
CA MET A 320 -8.60 -7.68 30.05
C MET A 320 -10.09 -8.01 30.21
N LYS A 321 -10.75 -7.48 31.25
CA LYS A 321 -12.17 -7.70 31.47
C LYS A 321 -13.02 -7.17 30.31
N GLU A 322 -12.81 -5.91 29.95
CA GLU A 322 -13.57 -5.23 28.91
C GLU A 322 -13.30 -5.83 27.53
N TRP A 323 -12.06 -6.24 27.25
CA TRP A 323 -11.72 -6.95 26.03
C TRP A 323 -12.45 -8.29 25.94
N MET A 324 -12.48 -9.10 27.02
CA MET A 324 -13.24 -10.36 27.05
C MET A 324 -14.74 -10.14 26.83
N ASP A 325 -15.31 -9.08 27.40
CA ASP A 325 -16.74 -8.77 27.23
C ASP A 325 -17.10 -8.38 25.80
N LEU A 326 -16.12 -7.93 25.01
CA LEU A 326 -16.27 -7.57 23.60
C LEU A 326 -15.99 -8.73 22.62
N LEU A 327 -15.90 -9.97 23.11
CA LEU A 327 -15.73 -11.16 22.28
C LEU A 327 -16.97 -12.06 22.33
N PRO A 328 -17.23 -12.85 21.26
CA PRO A 328 -18.18 -13.96 21.32
C PRO A 328 -17.89 -14.87 22.51
N GLU A 329 -18.93 -15.36 23.18
CA GLU A 329 -18.81 -16.13 24.43
C GLU A 329 -17.82 -17.28 24.32
N SER A 330 -17.81 -17.98 23.19
CA SER A 330 -16.90 -19.11 22.92
C SER A 330 -15.42 -18.74 22.80
N TRP A 331 -15.07 -17.45 22.71
CA TRP A 331 -13.71 -16.97 22.45
C TRP A 331 -13.13 -16.18 23.63
N ARG A 332 -13.90 -15.96 24.69
CA ARG A 332 -13.49 -15.13 25.84
C ARG A 332 -12.22 -15.64 26.52
N ASP A 333 -12.11 -16.97 26.65
CA ASP A 333 -10.97 -17.62 27.30
C ASP A 333 -9.66 -17.52 26.50
N ASP A 334 -9.73 -17.18 25.21
CA ASP A 334 -8.57 -17.00 24.35
C ASP A 334 -8.04 -15.55 24.36
N ALA A 335 -8.71 -14.63 25.05
CA ALA A 335 -8.22 -13.26 25.20
C ALA A 335 -6.95 -13.25 26.04
N SER A 336 -5.82 -12.96 25.39
CA SER A 336 -4.52 -12.83 26.04
C SER A 336 -3.71 -11.76 25.36
N VAL A 337 -2.97 -10.98 26.15
CA VAL A 337 -2.07 -9.93 25.66
C VAL A 337 -1.06 -10.48 24.63
N THR A 338 -0.72 -11.77 24.69
CA THR A 338 0.14 -12.46 23.70
C THR A 338 -0.44 -12.53 22.29
N HIS A 339 -1.75 -12.33 22.13
CA HIS A 339 -2.42 -12.27 20.82
C HIS A 339 -2.40 -10.88 20.19
N LEU A 340 -2.00 -9.85 20.94
CA LEU A 340 -1.77 -8.52 20.39
C LEU A 340 -0.47 -8.52 19.57
N THR A 341 -0.41 -7.65 18.56
CA THR A 341 0.80 -7.48 17.75
C THR A 341 1.97 -7.04 18.62
N GLU A 342 3.14 -7.64 18.42
CA GLU A 342 4.33 -7.27 19.18
C GLU A 342 4.64 -5.78 19.02
N GLY A 343 4.77 -5.09 20.16
CA GLY A 343 5.02 -3.66 20.23
C GLY A 343 3.78 -2.78 20.02
N SER A 344 2.57 -3.33 19.85
CA SER A 344 1.34 -2.53 19.75
C SER A 344 0.85 -1.95 21.06
N TYR A 345 1.46 -2.35 22.17
CA TYR A 345 1.15 -1.84 23.50
C TYR A 345 2.43 -1.71 24.33
N ARG A 346 2.36 -0.89 25.38
CA ARG A 346 3.40 -0.78 26.41
C ARG A 346 2.79 -0.69 27.79
N TYR A 347 3.62 -1.02 28.77
CA TYR A 347 3.31 -0.87 30.17
C TYR A 347 3.94 0.41 30.72
N GLN A 348 3.12 1.28 31.33
CA GLN A 348 3.65 2.42 32.07
C GLN A 348 4.26 1.96 33.41
N ASN A 349 3.64 0.97 34.03
CA ASN A 349 4.09 0.27 35.24
C ASN A 349 3.57 -1.19 35.18
N GLN A 350 3.76 -1.98 36.24
CA GLN A 350 3.32 -3.39 36.26
C GLN A 350 1.80 -3.61 36.12
N ALA A 351 0.98 -2.55 36.19
CA ALA A 351 -0.48 -2.64 36.21
C ALA A 351 -1.18 -1.80 35.13
N MET A 352 -0.48 -0.89 34.43
CA MET A 352 -1.08 0.08 33.51
C MET A 352 -0.59 -0.15 32.08
N ILE A 353 -1.52 -0.27 31.14
CA ILE A 353 -1.27 -0.57 29.72
C ILE A 353 -1.81 0.56 28.83
N TYR A 354 -1.10 0.85 27.73
CA TYR A 354 -1.52 1.80 26.71
C TYR A 354 -1.09 1.36 25.30
N PHE A 355 -1.76 1.89 24.28
CA PHE A 355 -1.52 1.59 22.86
C PHE A 355 -0.30 2.33 22.30
N ILE A 356 0.38 1.72 21.33
CA ILE A 356 1.43 2.35 20.54
C ILE A 356 1.02 2.30 19.07
N SER A 357 0.89 3.47 18.44
CA SER A 357 0.51 3.58 17.03
C SER A 357 1.56 2.96 16.10
N ASN A 358 1.14 2.47 14.92
CA ASN A 358 2.05 1.95 13.89
C ASN A 358 3.18 2.95 13.56
N SER A 359 2.83 4.24 13.46
CA SER A 359 3.76 5.33 13.21
C SER A 359 4.82 5.48 14.30
N GLU A 360 4.46 5.29 15.57
CA GLU A 360 5.40 5.28 16.69
C GLU A 360 6.29 4.03 16.68
N ARG A 361 5.72 2.85 16.41
CA ARG A 361 6.49 1.60 16.27
C ARG A 361 7.58 1.72 15.22
N GLN A 362 7.26 2.31 14.06
CA GLN A 362 8.22 2.53 12.98
C GLN A 362 9.33 3.52 13.39
N LYS A 363 9.01 4.60 14.11
CA LYS A 363 10.00 5.56 14.62
C LYS A 363 10.98 4.91 15.60
N GLU A 364 10.48 4.08 16.51
CA GLU A 364 11.33 3.38 17.49
C GLU A 364 12.27 2.37 16.83
N ARG A 365 11.78 1.59 15.85
CA ARG A 365 12.61 0.64 15.08
C ARG A 365 13.74 1.34 14.33
N LYS A 366 13.45 2.48 13.68
CA LYS A 366 14.47 3.29 12.99
C LYS A 366 15.53 3.87 13.94
N ASN A 367 15.12 4.29 15.14
CA ASN A 367 16.06 4.78 16.14
C ASN A 367 16.98 3.65 16.64
N ALA A 368 16.44 2.44 16.80
CA ALA A 368 17.24 1.26 17.11
C ALA A 368 18.22 0.90 15.97
N SER A 369 17.80 0.94 14.70
CA SER A 369 18.67 0.66 13.56
C SER A 369 19.78 1.71 13.36
N ASN A 370 19.47 2.99 13.54
CA ASN A 370 20.46 4.08 13.41
C ASN A 370 21.51 4.06 14.53
N SER A 371 21.19 3.51 15.71
CA SER A 371 22.16 3.32 16.80
C SER A 371 23.21 2.25 16.48
N SER A 372 22.91 1.31 15.57
CA SER A 372 23.81 0.23 15.17
C SER A 372 24.74 0.57 13.99
N SER A 373 24.49 1.68 13.27
CA SER A 373 25.21 2.01 12.02
C SER A 373 26.44 2.92 12.17
N ASN A 374 26.84 3.29 13.39
CA ASN A 374 27.98 4.22 13.60
C ASN A 374 29.38 3.60 13.44
N THR A 375 29.51 2.34 13.02
CA THR A 375 30.82 1.65 12.91
C THR A 375 31.32 1.38 11.49
N SER A 376 30.60 1.73 10.42
CA SER A 376 31.07 1.43 9.04
C SER A 376 31.78 2.59 8.32
N ARG A 377 31.82 3.79 8.90
CA ARG A 377 32.18 5.01 8.15
C ARG A 377 33.63 5.49 8.28
N ASN A 378 34.59 4.57 8.48
CA ASN A 378 35.99 4.95 8.64
C ASN A 378 37.01 4.11 7.85
N TRP A 379 36.67 3.77 6.60
CA TRP A 379 37.62 3.11 5.70
C TRP A 379 38.77 4.04 5.27
N HIS A 380 38.50 5.34 5.15
CA HIS A 380 39.50 6.35 4.76
C HIS A 380 40.50 6.67 5.89
N GLU A 381 40.13 6.51 7.17
CA GLU A 381 41.06 6.67 8.29
C GLU A 381 42.03 5.48 8.42
N ARG A 382 41.58 4.25 8.11
CA ARG A 382 42.43 3.05 8.16
C ARG A 382 43.62 3.10 7.19
N PHE A 383 43.47 3.70 6.01
CA PHE A 383 44.58 3.87 5.06
C PHE A 383 45.54 5.01 5.41
N LYS A 384 45.10 6.02 6.17
CA LYS A 384 45.98 7.12 6.60
C LYS A 384 46.97 6.67 7.67
N ALA A 385 46.60 5.70 8.51
CA ALA A 385 47.47 5.15 9.55
C ALA A 385 48.61 4.28 9.01
N GLN A 386 48.48 3.70 7.81
CA GLN A 386 49.52 2.84 7.21
C GLN A 386 50.62 3.58 6.44
N ARG A 387 50.52 4.91 6.30
CA ARG A 387 51.53 5.75 5.61
C ARG A 387 52.52 6.48 6.54
N LYS A 388 52.47 6.17 7.84
CA LYS A 388 53.47 6.61 8.83
C LYS A 388 54.11 5.38 9.49
N GLN A 389 54.92 4.66 8.73
CA GLN A 389 56.01 3.84 9.25
C GLN A 389 57.19 3.94 8.31
#